data_AF-A0A6J5Y7D0-F1
#
_entry.id   AF-A0A6J5Y7D0-F1
#
_cell.length_a   1.000
_cell.length_b   1.000
_cell.length_c   1.000
_cell.angle_alpha   90.00
_cell.angle_beta   90.00
_cell.angle_gamma   90.00
#
_symmetry.space_group_name_H-M   'P 1'
#
loop_
_entity.id
_entity.type
_entity.pdbx_description
1 polymer ?
#
loop_
_entity_poly.entity_id
_entity_poly.type
_entity_poly.pdbx_seq_one_letter_code
_entity_poly.pdbx_strand_id
1 'polypeptide(L)'
;MGVVSLASVSTSSRVARFVVLGLVLNLAVVCNGGITSPFVRKAEKTIDMPYESDAFQVPHGYNAPQQVHITQGDHKGKAMIVSWVTVDEKGSSKVLFWSEGQKKRMAEGKAKTYTYHDYTSGYIHHCTIRNLEFDTKYHYVVGIDHTKRQFWFITPPEVGPDVPYTFGLIGDLGQTYDSNATLTHYELNPQKGQAVLFVGDLSYADLFPNHDNVRWDTWGRFTERSVAYQPWIWTAGNHDIDFAPEIGETEPFKPYTHRYPVPHNASGSTSPLWYSIKRASAYIIFLSSYSAYGKYTPQNRWIEEELPKVNRSETSWLIVLMHSPWYNSYTNHYMEGETMRVMYEPLFVKYKVDVVFNGHVHAYERSHRISNVAYNIVNGNCIPVKDQSAPVYLTIGDGGNSEGLATNMTEPQPAYSSVREASFGHATFGIKNRTHAYFGWHRNQDGYPVTADSMWFLNRYYNPDNEFASAQHY
;
A
#
# COMPACT_ATOMS: atom_id res chain seq x y z
N MET A 1 23.04 -87.43 26.32
CA MET A 1 23.12 -86.91 24.94
C MET A 1 21.93 -86.01 24.71
N GLY A 2 22.14 -84.79 24.20
CA GLY A 2 21.06 -83.85 23.88
C GLY A 2 21.43 -82.40 24.19
N VAL A 3 22.18 -81.78 23.28
CA VAL A 3 22.48 -80.34 23.25
C VAL A 3 21.28 -79.61 22.67
N VAL A 4 20.79 -78.54 23.31
CA VAL A 4 20.19 -77.39 22.61
C VAL A 4 20.53 -76.11 23.37
N SER A 5 21.30 -75.25 22.70
CA SER A 5 21.55 -73.85 23.00
C SER A 5 20.35 -73.01 22.56
N LEU A 6 19.97 -71.98 23.32
CA LEU A 6 19.25 -70.82 22.79
C LEU A 6 19.64 -69.56 23.57
N ALA A 7 20.47 -68.75 22.92
CA ALA A 7 20.71 -67.36 23.27
C ALA A 7 19.59 -66.46 22.71
N SER A 8 19.54 -65.23 23.27
CA SER A 8 18.89 -64.02 22.77
C SER A 8 17.44 -63.76 23.23
N VAL A 9 17.28 -62.70 24.04
CA VAL A 9 16.39 -61.55 23.74
C VAL A 9 16.98 -60.32 24.46
N SER A 10 17.67 -59.44 23.74
CA SER A 10 18.10 -58.12 24.25
C SER A 10 18.04 -57.04 23.15
N THR A 11 17.18 -57.22 22.14
CA THR A 11 17.07 -56.33 20.98
C THR A 11 15.79 -55.48 20.98
N SER A 12 14.79 -55.81 21.80
CA SER A 12 13.47 -55.13 21.80
C SER A 12 13.53 -53.69 22.35
N SER A 13 14.35 -53.42 23.37
CA SER A 13 14.39 -52.10 24.03
C SER A 13 15.07 -51.00 23.19
N ARG A 14 16.07 -51.36 22.36
CA ARG A 14 16.80 -50.37 21.55
C ARG A 14 16.00 -49.99 20.29
N VAL A 15 15.37 -50.96 19.63
CA VAL A 15 14.55 -50.70 18.42
C VAL A 15 13.32 -49.85 18.78
N ALA A 16 12.65 -50.12 19.90
CA ALA A 16 11.52 -49.29 20.35
C ALA A 16 11.94 -47.83 20.61
N ARG A 17 13.12 -47.60 21.19
CA ARG A 17 13.65 -46.23 21.40
C ARG A 17 14.00 -45.53 20.09
N PHE A 18 14.55 -46.23 19.10
CA PHE A 18 14.83 -45.65 17.78
C PHE A 18 13.55 -45.37 16.97
N VAL A 19 12.51 -46.18 17.11
CA VAL A 19 11.21 -45.95 16.44
C VAL A 19 10.47 -44.78 17.08
N VAL A 20 10.50 -44.65 18.41
CA VAL A 20 9.91 -43.48 19.11
C VAL A 20 10.71 -42.21 18.81
N LEU A 21 12.05 -42.27 18.81
CA LEU A 21 12.87 -41.11 18.42
C LEU A 21 12.66 -40.75 16.95
N GLY A 22 12.49 -41.74 16.07
CA GLY A 22 12.16 -41.54 14.66
C GLY A 22 10.76 -40.98 14.43
N LEU A 23 9.76 -41.35 15.25
CA LEU A 23 8.41 -40.77 15.21
C LEU A 23 8.38 -39.35 15.78
N VAL A 24 9.13 -39.07 16.85
CA VAL A 24 9.28 -37.72 17.40
C VAL A 24 10.09 -36.83 16.45
N LEU A 25 11.11 -37.36 15.79
CA LEU A 25 11.87 -36.65 14.75
C LEU A 25 11.08 -36.47 13.44
N ASN A 26 10.14 -37.38 13.10
CA ASN A 26 9.22 -37.20 11.97
C ASN A 26 8.07 -36.23 12.29
N LEU A 27 7.60 -36.17 13.53
CA LEU A 27 6.71 -35.09 14.00
C LEU A 27 7.44 -33.74 14.06
N ALA A 28 8.77 -33.77 14.25
CA ALA A 28 9.66 -32.61 14.15
C ALA A 28 10.22 -32.38 12.74
N VAL A 29 9.76 -33.11 11.70
CA VAL A 29 9.88 -32.67 10.30
C VAL A 29 8.91 -31.51 10.13
N VAL A 30 9.33 -30.39 10.70
CA VAL A 30 9.11 -29.00 10.35
C VAL A 30 7.92 -28.79 9.42
N CYS A 31 6.70 -28.94 9.95
CA CYS A 31 5.60 -28.13 9.48
C CYS A 31 5.96 -26.68 9.82
N ASN A 32 6.67 -26.02 8.92
CA ASN A 32 6.86 -24.57 8.94
C ASN A 32 5.50 -23.95 8.55
N GLY A 33 4.51 -24.14 9.42
CA GLY A 33 3.20 -23.50 9.30
C GLY A 33 3.39 -22.01 9.50
N GLY A 34 2.60 -21.20 8.79
CA GLY A 34 2.59 -19.77 9.03
C GLY A 34 2.26 -19.44 10.49
N ILE A 35 2.60 -18.21 10.89
CA ILE A 35 2.34 -17.71 12.24
C ILE A 35 1.02 -16.93 12.18
N THR A 36 -0.07 -17.57 12.62
CA THR A 36 -1.29 -16.85 13.00
C THR A 36 -1.03 -16.29 14.39
N SER A 37 -1.10 -14.98 14.52
CA SER A 37 -0.83 -14.33 15.80
C SER A 37 -1.84 -14.79 16.85
N PRO A 38 -1.41 -15.17 18.07
CA PRO A 38 -2.31 -15.49 19.17
C PRO A 38 -2.94 -14.23 19.79
N PHE A 39 -2.62 -13.03 19.28
CA PHE A 39 -3.12 -11.77 19.80
C PHE A 39 -4.61 -11.62 19.51
N VAL A 40 -5.42 -11.52 20.56
CA VAL A 40 -6.88 -11.34 20.48
C VAL A 40 -7.24 -9.95 21.01
N ARG A 41 -7.87 -9.12 20.18
CA ARG A 41 -8.41 -7.81 20.61
C ARG A 41 -9.85 -7.89 21.04
N LYS A 42 -10.28 -6.90 21.84
CA LYS A 42 -11.70 -6.56 21.94
C LYS A 42 -12.14 -5.95 20.61
N ALA A 43 -13.14 -6.56 19.98
CA ALA A 43 -13.81 -6.03 18.80
C ALA A 43 -14.71 -4.85 19.21
N GLU A 44 -14.10 -3.74 19.60
CA GLU A 44 -14.83 -2.48 19.77
C GLU A 44 -15.08 -1.88 18.38
N LYS A 45 -16.28 -1.35 18.16
CA LYS A 45 -16.58 -0.64 16.92
C LYS A 45 -15.69 0.60 16.84
N THR A 46 -15.02 0.74 15.71
CA THR A 46 -14.37 1.98 15.30
C THR A 46 -15.42 3.07 15.12
N ILE A 47 -15.15 4.25 15.66
CA ILE A 47 -16.07 5.41 15.59
C ILE A 47 -15.37 6.50 14.80
N ASP A 48 -16.01 6.95 13.73
CA ASP A 48 -15.55 8.13 13.00
C ASP A 48 -15.45 9.33 13.93
N MET A 49 -14.37 10.09 13.79
CA MET A 49 -14.19 11.32 14.55
C MET A 49 -15.40 12.26 14.28
N PRO A 50 -15.91 12.95 15.31
CA PRO A 50 -16.99 13.93 15.14
C PRO A 50 -16.51 15.15 14.35
N TYR A 51 -17.41 15.89 13.69
CA TYR A 51 -17.06 17.04 12.83
C TYR A 51 -16.31 18.14 13.60
N GLU A 52 -16.50 18.24 14.92
CA GLU A 52 -15.86 19.20 15.82
C GLU A 52 -14.44 18.81 16.24
N SER A 53 -13.93 17.65 15.80
CA SER A 53 -12.59 17.18 16.13
C SER A 53 -11.52 18.17 15.70
N ASP A 54 -10.47 18.28 16.50
CA ASP A 54 -9.30 19.12 16.21
C ASP A 54 -8.66 18.78 14.86
N ALA A 55 -8.60 17.49 14.52
CA ALA A 55 -8.13 16.97 13.23
C ALA A 55 -8.91 17.50 12.01
N PHE A 56 -10.14 17.98 12.19
CA PHE A 56 -11.00 18.47 11.11
C PHE A 56 -11.12 19.99 11.08
N GLN A 57 -10.38 20.71 11.92
CA GLN A 57 -10.49 22.17 12.00
C GLN A 57 -10.18 22.84 10.66
N VAL A 58 -11.02 23.80 10.29
CA VAL A 58 -10.82 24.64 9.12
C VAL A 58 -9.72 25.67 9.43
N PRO A 59 -8.71 25.84 8.55
CA PRO A 59 -7.70 26.88 8.72
C PRO A 59 -8.32 28.28 8.82
N HIS A 60 -7.85 29.10 9.77
CA HIS A 60 -8.34 30.46 9.95
C HIS A 60 -7.95 31.39 8.80
N GLY A 61 -8.81 32.38 8.53
CA GLY A 61 -8.57 33.45 7.55
C GLY A 61 -9.50 33.34 6.34
N TYR A 62 -9.78 34.49 5.71
CA TYR A 62 -10.63 34.54 4.53
C TYR A 62 -10.04 33.71 3.39
N ASN A 63 -10.86 32.82 2.82
CA ASN A 63 -10.56 31.92 1.74
C ASN A 63 -9.26 31.12 1.95
N ALA A 64 -8.97 30.75 3.21
CA ALA A 64 -7.77 30.01 3.57
C ALA A 64 -7.73 28.65 2.84
N PRO A 65 -6.63 28.33 2.13
CA PRO A 65 -6.45 27.01 1.54
C PRO A 65 -6.54 25.93 2.60
N GLN A 66 -7.29 24.87 2.32
CA GLN A 66 -7.42 23.70 3.17
C GLN A 66 -7.23 22.43 2.36
N GLN A 67 -7.16 21.28 3.03
CA GLN A 67 -7.01 19.97 2.38
C GLN A 67 -5.76 19.93 1.49
N VAL A 68 -4.69 20.59 1.92
CA VAL A 68 -3.45 20.69 1.14
C VAL A 68 -2.78 19.32 1.07
N HIS A 69 -2.49 18.87 -0.14
CA HIS A 69 -1.85 17.57 -0.34
C HIS A 69 -0.94 17.61 -1.56
N ILE A 70 0.13 16.81 -1.51
CA ILE A 70 1.08 16.68 -2.61
C ILE A 70 1.23 15.24 -3.06
N THR A 71 1.53 15.05 -4.34
CA THR A 71 1.97 13.77 -4.89
C THR A 71 2.98 13.97 -6.02
N GLN A 72 3.75 12.94 -6.36
CA GLN A 72 4.76 13.02 -7.42
C GLN A 72 4.10 13.43 -8.76
N GLY A 73 4.71 14.39 -9.47
CA GLY A 73 4.11 15.03 -10.66
C GLY A 73 4.71 14.64 -12.01
N ASP A 74 5.69 13.74 -12.01
CA ASP A 74 6.38 13.22 -13.19
C ASP A 74 6.83 11.77 -12.96
N HIS A 75 7.45 11.18 -13.98
CA HIS A 75 7.90 9.79 -13.91
C HIS A 75 9.16 9.60 -13.05
N LYS A 76 9.97 10.64 -12.82
CA LYS A 76 11.31 10.49 -12.20
C LYS A 76 11.50 11.19 -10.84
N GLY A 77 10.58 12.04 -10.42
CA GLY A 77 10.64 12.76 -9.14
C GLY A 77 11.11 14.22 -9.24
N LYS A 78 11.19 14.81 -10.43
CA LYS A 78 11.53 16.24 -10.64
C LYS A 78 10.30 17.15 -10.69
N ALA A 79 9.11 16.61 -10.45
CA ALA A 79 7.88 17.38 -10.35
C ALA A 79 7.03 16.94 -9.15
N MET A 80 6.21 17.87 -8.67
CA MET A 80 5.27 17.67 -7.57
C MET A 80 3.92 18.29 -7.97
N ILE A 81 2.84 17.53 -7.88
CA ILE A 81 1.49 18.07 -7.97
C ILE A 81 1.12 18.57 -6.57
N VAL A 82 0.83 19.86 -6.46
CA VAL A 82 0.33 20.50 -5.24
C VAL A 82 -1.16 20.73 -5.44
N SER A 83 -1.96 20.26 -4.49
CA SER A 83 -3.41 20.36 -4.51
C SER A 83 -3.94 20.98 -3.22
N TRP A 84 -5.05 21.72 -3.32
CA TRP A 84 -5.74 22.32 -2.17
C TRP A 84 -7.16 22.70 -2.54
N VAL A 85 -7.98 23.03 -1.54
CA VAL A 85 -9.34 23.53 -1.70
C VAL A 85 -9.47 24.93 -1.13
N THR A 86 -10.18 25.82 -1.82
CA THR A 86 -10.68 27.08 -1.27
C THR A 86 -12.20 27.06 -1.25
N VAL A 87 -12.83 27.67 -0.25
CA VAL A 87 -14.28 27.47 0.02
C VAL A 87 -15.12 28.73 -0.10
N ASP A 88 -14.55 29.92 0.14
CA ASP A 88 -15.31 31.17 0.11
C ASP A 88 -15.43 31.73 -1.32
N GLU A 89 -14.36 31.62 -2.10
CA GLU A 89 -14.33 31.98 -3.51
C GLU A 89 -13.24 31.21 -4.27
N LYS A 90 -13.23 31.32 -5.60
CA LYS A 90 -12.32 30.56 -6.47
C LYS A 90 -10.85 30.75 -6.13
N GLY A 91 -10.42 31.96 -5.76
CA GLY A 91 -9.02 32.26 -5.51
C GLY A 91 -8.08 31.95 -6.70
N SER A 92 -6.77 31.99 -6.43
CA SER A 92 -5.73 31.71 -7.42
C SER A 92 -5.21 30.29 -7.34
N SER A 93 -5.00 29.68 -8.51
CA SER A 93 -4.38 28.35 -8.66
C SER A 93 -2.85 28.42 -8.74
N LYS A 94 -2.23 29.51 -8.28
CA LYS A 94 -0.78 29.70 -8.37
C LYS A 94 -0.08 29.19 -7.11
N VAL A 95 1.07 28.55 -7.31
CA VAL A 95 1.95 28.10 -6.22
C VAL A 95 3.26 28.86 -6.30
N LEU A 96 3.63 29.53 -5.21
CA LEU A 96 4.93 30.18 -5.06
C LEU A 96 5.89 29.20 -4.37
N PHE A 97 7.05 28.89 -4.96
CA PHE A 97 7.96 27.87 -4.45
C PHE A 97 9.43 28.24 -4.61
N TRP A 98 10.29 27.75 -3.72
CA TRP A 98 11.74 27.98 -3.74
C TRP A 98 12.48 26.94 -2.92
N SER A 99 13.75 26.71 -3.24
CA SER A 99 14.70 26.05 -2.34
C SER A 99 15.59 27.11 -1.67
N GLU A 100 16.30 26.71 -0.63
CA GLU A 100 17.20 27.61 0.10
C GLU A 100 18.23 28.27 -0.83
N GLY A 101 18.44 29.57 -0.67
CA GLY A 101 19.35 30.37 -1.52
C GLY A 101 18.85 30.67 -2.95
N GLN A 102 17.72 30.11 -3.39
CA GLN A 102 17.16 30.36 -4.72
C GLN A 102 16.05 31.44 -4.71
N LYS A 103 15.88 32.11 -5.86
CA LYS A 103 14.76 33.04 -6.07
C LYS A 103 13.42 32.29 -6.06
N LYS A 104 12.38 32.94 -5.52
CA LYS A 104 11.01 32.40 -5.56
C LYS A 104 10.52 32.32 -7.00
N ARG A 105 10.04 31.13 -7.37
CA ARG A 105 9.42 30.80 -8.65
C ARG A 105 7.93 30.63 -8.45
N MET A 106 7.16 30.80 -9.52
CA MET A 106 5.71 30.62 -9.50
C MET A 106 5.30 29.61 -10.56
N ALA A 107 4.42 28.69 -10.18
CA ALA A 107 3.75 27.77 -11.08
C ALA A 107 2.25 28.10 -11.12
N GLU A 108 1.61 27.88 -12.26
CA GLU A 108 0.18 28.13 -12.45
C GLU A 108 -0.55 26.80 -12.66
N GLY A 109 -1.53 26.55 -11.82
CA GLY A 109 -2.40 25.39 -11.87
C GLY A 109 -3.77 25.69 -12.46
N LYS A 110 -4.70 24.77 -12.24
CA LYS A 110 -6.11 24.91 -12.61
C LYS A 110 -7.00 24.62 -11.42
N ALA A 111 -8.14 25.29 -11.37
CA ALA A 111 -9.21 24.99 -10.43
C ALA A 111 -10.35 24.27 -11.15
N LYS A 112 -11.00 23.35 -10.46
CA LYS A 112 -12.23 22.67 -10.88
C LYS A 112 -13.17 22.51 -9.69
N THR A 113 -14.43 22.19 -9.99
CA THR A 113 -15.46 21.85 -9.02
C THR A 113 -16.20 20.62 -9.54
N TYR A 114 -16.88 19.92 -8.65
CA TYR A 114 -17.86 18.90 -8.96
C TYR A 114 -19.06 19.01 -8.01
N THR A 115 -20.18 18.44 -8.44
CA THR A 115 -21.36 18.18 -7.61
C THR A 115 -21.50 16.68 -7.41
N TYR A 116 -22.05 16.25 -6.29
CA TYR A 116 -22.40 14.85 -6.04
C TYR A 116 -23.72 14.83 -5.28
N HIS A 117 -24.80 14.40 -5.92
CA HIS A 117 -26.15 14.57 -5.38
C HIS A 117 -26.44 16.04 -5.01
N ASP A 118 -26.70 16.33 -3.73
CA ASP A 118 -26.95 17.66 -3.16
C ASP A 118 -25.67 18.38 -2.70
N TYR A 119 -24.52 17.69 -2.71
CA TYR A 119 -23.23 18.27 -2.38
C TYR A 119 -22.64 19.06 -3.56
N THR A 120 -22.05 20.21 -3.26
CA THR A 120 -21.18 20.96 -4.19
C THR A 120 -19.84 21.20 -3.53
N SER A 121 -18.77 20.77 -4.20
CA SER A 121 -17.41 20.99 -3.69
C SER A 121 -17.02 22.46 -3.65
N GLY A 122 -16.07 22.78 -2.77
CA GLY A 122 -15.27 24.00 -2.90
C GLY A 122 -14.46 24.00 -4.20
N TYR A 123 -13.65 25.03 -4.40
CA TYR A 123 -12.79 25.14 -5.57
C TYR A 123 -11.53 24.31 -5.36
N ILE A 124 -11.41 23.22 -6.12
CA ILE A 124 -10.30 22.27 -6.02
C ILE A 124 -9.21 22.67 -7.00
N HIS A 125 -8.04 22.98 -6.47
CA HIS A 125 -6.87 23.41 -7.24
C HIS A 125 -5.87 22.29 -7.40
N HIS A 126 -5.28 22.20 -8.60
CA HIS A 126 -4.11 21.37 -8.86
C HIS A 126 -3.07 22.16 -9.65
N CYS A 127 -1.85 22.20 -9.12
CA CYS A 127 -0.72 22.86 -9.77
C CYS A 127 0.47 21.91 -9.80
N THR A 128 0.97 21.60 -11.00
CA THR A 128 2.21 20.82 -11.13
C THR A 128 3.42 21.73 -11.15
N ILE A 129 4.22 21.69 -10.09
CA ILE A 129 5.55 22.28 -10.06
C ILE A 129 6.51 21.33 -10.78
N ARG A 130 7.32 21.86 -11.71
CA ARG A 130 8.23 21.08 -12.55
C ARG A 130 9.66 21.62 -12.47
N ASN A 131 10.61 20.86 -13.02
CA ASN A 131 12.03 21.23 -13.10
C ASN A 131 12.61 21.54 -11.71
N LEU A 132 12.30 20.67 -10.75
CA LEU A 132 12.88 20.67 -9.41
C LEU A 132 14.22 19.94 -9.44
N GLU A 133 15.13 20.35 -8.56
CA GLU A 133 16.36 19.59 -8.32
C GLU A 133 16.06 18.37 -7.45
N PHE A 134 16.85 17.30 -7.62
CA PHE A 134 16.76 16.11 -6.77
C PHE A 134 17.32 16.39 -5.37
N ASP A 135 16.90 15.57 -4.40
CA ASP A 135 17.36 15.60 -3.00
C ASP A 135 17.41 17.01 -2.39
N THR A 136 16.40 17.82 -2.69
CA THR A 136 16.37 19.25 -2.36
C THR A 136 15.09 19.58 -1.61
N LYS A 137 15.24 20.27 -0.48
CA LYS A 137 14.10 20.82 0.26
C LYS A 137 13.54 22.03 -0.48
N TYR A 138 12.24 21.98 -0.75
CA TYR A 138 11.48 23.08 -1.31
C TYR A 138 10.45 23.57 -0.30
N HIS A 139 10.33 24.89 -0.18
CA HIS A 139 9.19 25.54 0.43
C HIS A 139 8.17 25.90 -0.65
N TYR A 140 6.89 25.82 -0.32
CA TYR A 140 5.83 26.27 -1.20
C TYR A 140 4.71 26.99 -0.44
N VAL A 141 4.02 27.90 -1.13
CA VAL A 141 2.92 28.72 -0.59
C VAL A 141 1.73 28.65 -1.54
N VAL A 142 0.56 28.41 -0.97
CA VAL A 142 -0.75 28.46 -1.61
C VAL A 142 -1.60 29.58 -0.99
N GLY A 143 -2.71 29.97 -1.65
CA GLY A 143 -3.57 31.06 -1.17
C GLY A 143 -2.92 32.44 -1.29
N ILE A 144 -2.10 32.64 -2.33
CA ILE A 144 -1.24 33.82 -2.47
C ILE A 144 -1.98 35.16 -2.56
N ASP A 145 -3.26 35.15 -2.93
CA ASP A 145 -4.10 36.34 -3.11
C ASP A 145 -4.80 36.78 -1.81
N HIS A 146 -5.02 35.85 -0.87
CA HIS A 146 -5.74 36.10 0.39
C HIS A 146 -4.92 35.56 1.57
N THR A 147 -5.42 34.52 2.24
CA THR A 147 -4.74 33.88 3.38
C THR A 147 -3.68 32.90 2.90
N LYS A 148 -2.41 33.30 3.03
CA LYS A 148 -1.24 32.50 2.65
C LYS A 148 -0.99 31.39 3.65
N ARG A 149 -0.78 30.17 3.16
CA ARG A 149 -0.28 29.04 3.96
C ARG A 149 0.99 28.48 3.34
N GLN A 150 2.00 28.28 4.17
CA GLN A 150 3.33 27.83 3.77
C GLN A 150 3.59 26.40 4.25
N PHE A 151 4.15 25.59 3.37
CA PHE A 151 4.51 24.20 3.60
C PHE A 151 5.91 23.94 3.02
N TRP A 152 6.36 22.69 3.08
CA TRP A 152 7.63 22.27 2.50
C TRP A 152 7.59 20.79 2.13
N PHE A 153 8.45 20.37 1.20
CA PHE A 153 8.68 18.96 0.89
C PHE A 153 10.14 18.76 0.48
N ILE A 154 10.57 17.50 0.38
CA ILE A 154 11.90 17.14 -0.13
C ILE A 154 11.70 16.29 -1.39
N THR A 155 12.30 16.70 -2.51
CA THR A 155 12.34 15.87 -3.72
C THR A 155 13.16 14.60 -3.46
N PRO A 156 12.83 13.46 -4.08
CA PRO A 156 13.63 12.26 -3.88
C PRO A 156 15.03 12.46 -4.47
N PRO A 157 16.03 11.66 -4.07
CA PRO A 157 17.28 11.58 -4.81
C PRO A 157 17.04 11.12 -6.25
N GLU A 158 18.01 11.38 -7.12
CA GLU A 158 17.97 10.91 -8.50
C GLU A 158 17.82 9.39 -8.55
N VAL A 159 17.10 8.89 -9.56
CA VAL A 159 16.89 7.45 -9.74
C VAL A 159 18.23 6.74 -9.93
N GLY A 160 18.46 5.67 -9.17
CA GLY A 160 19.66 4.87 -9.28
C GLY A 160 19.56 3.56 -8.48
N PRO A 161 20.33 2.53 -8.85
CA PRO A 161 20.11 1.16 -8.36
C PRO A 161 20.32 0.98 -6.85
N ASP A 162 21.28 1.69 -6.26
CA ASP A 162 21.60 1.59 -4.82
C ASP A 162 21.01 2.70 -3.97
N VAL A 163 20.18 3.58 -4.54
CA VAL A 163 19.66 4.75 -3.83
C VAL A 163 18.71 4.27 -2.72
N PRO A 164 19.02 4.51 -1.44
CA PRO A 164 18.16 4.11 -0.33
C PRO A 164 16.92 5.01 -0.27
N TYR A 165 15.81 4.44 0.19
CA TYR A 165 14.56 5.18 0.35
C TYR A 165 13.59 4.45 1.29
N THR A 166 12.89 5.19 2.14
CA THR A 166 11.89 4.61 3.04
C THR A 166 10.48 5.03 2.64
N PHE A 167 9.68 4.04 2.24
CA PHE A 167 8.24 4.22 2.02
C PHE A 167 7.46 3.87 3.29
N GLY A 168 6.48 4.69 3.65
CA GLY A 168 5.35 4.27 4.49
C GLY A 168 4.31 3.54 3.65
N LEU A 169 3.58 2.63 4.28
CA LEU A 169 2.53 1.81 3.68
C LEU A 169 1.27 1.98 4.54
N ILE A 170 0.19 2.47 3.94
CA ILE A 170 -1.11 2.68 4.60
C ILE A 170 -2.20 2.29 3.59
N GLY A 171 -3.23 1.59 4.04
CA GLY A 171 -4.46 1.34 3.28
C GLY A 171 -5.66 1.59 4.17
N ASP A 172 -6.84 1.82 3.56
CA ASP A 172 -8.11 1.64 4.25
C ASP A 172 -8.19 2.51 5.52
N LEU A 173 -7.78 3.77 5.37
CA LEU A 173 -7.47 4.64 6.50
C LEU A 173 -8.76 5.10 7.18
N GLY A 174 -9.72 5.63 6.42
CA GLY A 174 -10.90 6.27 6.99
C GLY A 174 -10.55 7.47 7.88
N GLN A 175 -11.42 7.79 8.82
CA GLN A 175 -11.29 9.00 9.65
C GLN A 175 -11.79 8.80 11.09
N THR A 176 -11.49 7.63 11.65
CA THR A 176 -11.79 7.23 13.02
C THR A 176 -10.66 7.64 13.97
N TYR A 177 -10.87 7.40 15.27
CA TYR A 177 -9.79 7.52 16.25
C TYR A 177 -8.63 6.54 15.98
N ASP A 178 -8.90 5.35 15.46
CA ASP A 178 -7.88 4.39 15.05
C ASP A 178 -7.12 4.87 13.82
N SER A 179 -7.81 5.48 12.84
CA SER A 179 -7.18 6.16 11.70
C SER A 179 -6.19 7.23 12.16
N ASN A 180 -6.60 8.05 13.14
CA ASN A 180 -5.76 9.08 13.72
C ASN A 180 -4.56 8.48 14.49
N ALA A 181 -4.76 7.37 15.20
CA ALA A 181 -3.70 6.65 15.88
C ALA A 181 -2.68 6.07 14.87
N THR A 182 -3.14 5.45 13.79
CA THR A 182 -2.30 4.93 12.70
C THR A 182 -1.44 6.04 12.08
N LEU A 183 -2.07 7.16 11.72
CA LEU A 183 -1.35 8.29 11.12
C LEU A 183 -0.31 8.88 12.08
N THR A 184 -0.67 9.02 13.36
CA THR A 184 0.26 9.47 14.41
C THR A 184 1.42 8.50 14.60
N HIS A 185 1.16 7.19 14.56
CA HIS A 185 2.17 6.15 14.70
C HIS A 185 3.18 6.22 13.56
N TYR A 186 2.70 6.39 12.33
CA TYR A 186 3.53 6.61 11.15
C TYR A 186 4.40 7.87 11.26
N GLU A 187 3.81 9.01 11.64
CA GLU A 187 4.52 10.29 11.78
C GLU A 187 5.64 10.24 12.82
N LEU A 188 5.44 9.45 13.88
CA LEU A 188 6.38 9.29 15.00
C LEU A 188 7.29 8.05 14.85
N ASN A 189 7.16 7.28 13.77
CA ASN A 189 7.98 6.12 13.51
C ASN A 189 9.45 6.53 13.26
N PRO A 190 10.43 5.96 14.00
CA PRO A 190 11.84 6.33 13.88
C PRO A 190 12.47 5.99 12.52
N GLN A 191 11.85 5.12 11.71
CA GLN A 191 12.32 4.84 10.35
C GLN A 191 12.16 6.03 9.40
N LYS A 192 11.33 7.02 9.76
CA LYS A 192 11.09 8.28 9.02
C LYS A 192 10.73 8.03 7.55
N GLY A 193 9.50 7.60 7.31
CA GLY A 193 8.94 7.50 5.96
C GLY A 193 9.07 8.83 5.20
N GLN A 194 9.40 8.74 3.91
CA GLN A 194 9.66 9.90 3.04
C GLN A 194 8.59 10.07 1.93
N ALA A 195 7.77 9.04 1.76
CA ALA A 195 6.55 9.01 0.95
C ALA A 195 5.61 7.96 1.55
N VAL A 196 4.32 8.07 1.28
CA VAL A 196 3.35 7.01 1.58
C VAL A 196 2.90 6.37 0.28
N LEU A 197 2.96 5.04 0.21
CA LEU A 197 2.26 4.26 -0.80
C LEU A 197 0.89 3.91 -0.21
N PHE A 198 -0.16 4.52 -0.76
CA PHE A 198 -1.51 4.40 -0.22
C PHE A 198 -2.32 3.40 -1.05
N VAL A 199 -2.76 2.29 -0.46
CA VAL A 199 -3.31 1.13 -1.19
C VAL A 199 -4.83 1.16 -1.42
N GLY A 200 -5.48 2.32 -1.31
CA GLY A 200 -6.89 2.54 -1.62
C GLY A 200 -7.77 2.69 -0.39
N ASP A 201 -9.03 3.06 -0.63
CA ASP A 201 -10.06 3.34 0.38
C ASP A 201 -9.66 4.47 1.33
N LEU A 202 -9.82 5.70 0.82
CA LEU A 202 -9.33 6.89 1.50
C LEU A 202 -10.26 7.28 2.66
N SER A 203 -11.44 7.82 2.32
CA SER A 203 -12.26 8.58 3.27
C SER A 203 -13.41 7.82 3.91
N TYR A 204 -13.89 6.75 3.27
CA TYR A 204 -15.13 6.04 3.60
C TYR A 204 -16.35 6.98 3.67
N ALA A 205 -16.34 8.06 2.89
CA ALA A 205 -17.46 9.01 2.82
C ALA A 205 -18.74 8.37 2.27
N ASP A 206 -18.61 7.33 1.46
CA ASP A 206 -19.70 6.53 0.89
C ASP A 206 -20.52 5.76 1.94
N LEU A 207 -19.97 5.53 3.13
CA LEU A 207 -20.70 4.94 4.26
C LEU A 207 -21.71 5.90 4.91
N PHE A 208 -21.68 7.19 4.56
CA PHE A 208 -22.61 8.19 5.07
C PHE A 208 -23.82 8.35 4.16
N PRO A 209 -24.98 8.83 4.68
CA PRO A 209 -26.16 9.06 3.85
C PRO A 209 -25.84 9.87 2.59
N ASN A 210 -26.25 9.36 1.43
CA ASN A 210 -25.98 9.92 0.10
C ASN A 210 -24.49 10.14 -0.22
N HIS A 211 -23.61 9.36 0.42
CA HIS A 211 -22.16 9.49 0.36
C HIS A 211 -21.73 10.91 0.75
N ASP A 212 -22.13 11.41 1.93
CA ASP A 212 -21.88 12.78 2.39
C ASP A 212 -20.44 13.25 2.09
N ASN A 213 -20.26 14.01 1.01
CA ASN A 213 -18.95 14.40 0.51
C ASN A 213 -18.28 15.46 1.40
N VAL A 214 -18.95 15.97 2.44
CA VAL A 214 -18.29 16.70 3.54
C VAL A 214 -17.30 15.78 4.28
N ARG A 215 -17.51 14.46 4.26
CA ARG A 215 -16.57 13.46 4.80
C ARG A 215 -15.29 13.35 3.98
N TRP A 216 -15.33 13.65 2.67
CA TRP A 216 -14.10 13.86 1.90
C TRP A 216 -13.35 15.13 2.33
N ASP A 217 -14.07 16.20 2.65
CA ASP A 217 -13.46 17.47 3.07
C ASP A 217 -12.77 17.36 4.44
N THR A 218 -13.41 16.70 5.40
CA THR A 218 -12.84 16.42 6.73
C THR A 218 -11.63 15.50 6.63
N TRP A 219 -11.70 14.43 5.83
CA TRP A 219 -10.55 13.55 5.58
C TRP A 219 -9.36 14.29 4.97
N GLY A 220 -9.62 15.18 4.00
CA GLY A 220 -8.59 16.01 3.40
C GLY A 220 -7.91 16.94 4.42
N ARG A 221 -8.65 17.50 5.38
CA ARG A 221 -8.09 18.32 6.47
C ARG A 221 -7.32 17.48 7.49
N PHE A 222 -7.83 16.30 7.83
CA PHE A 222 -7.19 15.36 8.74
C PHE A 222 -5.82 14.90 8.24
N THR A 223 -5.72 14.48 6.98
CA THR A 223 -4.48 13.93 6.42
C THR A 223 -3.45 15.01 6.04
N GLU A 224 -3.87 16.27 5.88
CA GLU A 224 -3.03 17.41 5.47
C GLU A 224 -1.73 17.50 6.28
N ARG A 225 -1.78 17.19 7.59
CA ARG A 225 -0.61 17.25 8.49
C ARG A 225 0.55 16.33 8.07
N SER A 226 0.28 15.31 7.26
CA SER A 226 1.28 14.43 6.66
C SER A 226 1.45 14.70 5.17
N VAL A 227 0.35 14.65 4.40
CA VAL A 227 0.40 14.68 2.94
C VAL A 227 0.74 16.05 2.35
N ALA A 228 0.72 17.13 3.13
CA ALA A 228 1.25 18.43 2.68
C ALA A 228 2.79 18.48 2.72
N TYR A 229 3.46 17.54 3.38
CA TYR A 229 4.91 17.58 3.61
C TYR A 229 5.69 16.46 2.92
N GLN A 230 5.00 15.38 2.57
CA GLN A 230 5.55 14.27 1.81
C GLN A 230 4.48 13.70 0.88
N PRO A 231 4.85 13.19 -0.30
CA PRO A 231 3.85 12.73 -1.24
C PRO A 231 3.24 11.41 -0.76
N TRP A 232 1.92 11.37 -0.76
CA TRP A 232 1.18 10.13 -0.76
C TRP A 232 0.90 9.77 -2.22
N ILE A 233 1.05 8.49 -2.57
CA ILE A 233 0.95 8.01 -3.94
C ILE A 233 -0.24 7.04 -3.99
N TRP A 234 -1.22 7.39 -4.81
CA TRP A 234 -2.60 6.93 -4.66
C TRP A 234 -2.90 5.69 -5.49
N THR A 235 -3.48 4.68 -4.85
CA THR A 235 -4.29 3.63 -5.46
C THR A 235 -5.77 3.91 -5.17
N ALA A 236 -6.66 3.59 -6.10
CA ALA A 236 -8.12 3.67 -5.87
C ALA A 236 -8.66 2.33 -5.36
N GLY A 237 -9.44 2.37 -4.28
CA GLY A 237 -10.17 1.24 -3.71
C GLY A 237 -11.66 1.23 -4.10
N ASN A 238 -12.46 0.38 -3.45
CA ASN A 238 -13.91 0.27 -3.73
C ASN A 238 -14.70 1.40 -3.10
N HIS A 239 -14.31 1.88 -1.92
CA HIS A 239 -14.95 3.05 -1.30
C HIS A 239 -14.70 4.34 -2.09
N ASP A 240 -13.74 4.31 -3.02
CA ASP A 240 -13.51 5.41 -3.96
C ASP A 240 -14.38 5.30 -5.23
N ILE A 241 -15.14 4.21 -5.43
CA ILE A 241 -15.98 4.00 -6.63
C ILE A 241 -17.14 4.99 -6.66
N ASP A 242 -17.79 5.27 -5.52
CA ASP A 242 -18.90 6.22 -5.42
C ASP A 242 -20.02 6.01 -6.48
N PHE A 243 -20.31 4.75 -6.83
CA PHE A 243 -21.37 4.39 -7.79
C PHE A 243 -22.71 4.20 -7.07
N ALA A 244 -23.57 5.22 -7.13
CA ALA A 244 -24.83 5.30 -6.40
C ALA A 244 -25.98 5.71 -7.35
N PRO A 245 -26.43 4.81 -8.26
CA PRO A 245 -27.48 5.09 -9.23
C PRO A 245 -28.81 5.53 -8.59
N GLU A 246 -29.08 5.12 -7.35
CA GLU A 246 -30.28 5.48 -6.57
C GLU A 246 -30.39 6.97 -6.25
N ILE A 247 -29.26 7.69 -6.23
CA ILE A 247 -29.20 9.16 -6.07
C ILE A 247 -28.77 9.89 -7.35
N GLY A 248 -28.72 9.16 -8.48
CA GLY A 248 -28.38 9.68 -9.80
C GLY A 248 -26.88 9.76 -10.11
N GLU A 249 -26.01 9.25 -9.22
CA GLU A 249 -24.56 9.30 -9.37
C GLU A 249 -24.04 7.99 -9.99
N THR A 250 -23.80 8.01 -11.31
CA THR A 250 -23.46 6.82 -12.10
C THR A 250 -22.04 6.85 -12.69
N GLU A 251 -21.29 7.93 -12.45
CA GLU A 251 -19.90 8.07 -12.89
C GLU A 251 -18.96 7.56 -11.78
N PRO A 252 -18.30 6.40 -11.98
CA PRO A 252 -17.40 5.85 -10.97
C PRO A 252 -16.20 6.75 -10.71
N PHE A 253 -15.72 6.77 -9.46
CA PHE A 253 -14.55 7.51 -9.00
C PHE A 253 -14.66 9.03 -9.14
N LYS A 254 -15.87 9.57 -9.27
CA LYS A 254 -16.07 11.00 -9.51
C LYS A 254 -15.48 11.86 -8.36
N PRO A 255 -15.82 11.67 -7.07
CA PRO A 255 -15.16 12.43 -6.00
C PRO A 255 -13.63 12.23 -5.95
N TYR A 256 -13.17 10.97 -6.00
CA TYR A 256 -11.76 10.61 -5.96
C TYR A 256 -10.94 11.30 -7.07
N THR A 257 -11.34 11.16 -8.34
CA THR A 257 -10.62 11.74 -9.49
C THR A 257 -10.70 13.26 -9.56
N HIS A 258 -11.69 13.88 -8.90
CA HIS A 258 -11.73 15.31 -8.71
C HIS A 258 -10.74 15.78 -7.65
N ARG A 259 -10.52 15.02 -6.59
CA ARG A 259 -9.68 15.45 -5.45
C ARG A 259 -8.22 15.05 -5.58
N TYR A 260 -7.91 13.85 -6.05
CA TYR A 260 -6.55 13.26 -5.98
C TYR A 260 -5.98 12.98 -7.37
N PRO A 261 -5.32 13.96 -8.02
CA PRO A 261 -4.68 13.76 -9.31
C PRO A 261 -3.41 12.92 -9.17
N VAL A 262 -3.08 12.17 -10.22
CA VAL A 262 -1.85 11.35 -10.32
C VAL A 262 -1.10 11.61 -11.64
N PRO A 263 0.20 11.32 -11.73
CA PRO A 263 1.01 11.61 -12.92
C PRO A 263 0.84 10.57 -14.05
N HIS A 264 -0.37 10.04 -14.28
CA HIS A 264 -0.62 8.93 -15.20
C HIS A 264 -0.13 9.15 -16.65
N ASN A 265 -0.24 10.38 -17.16
CA ASN A 265 0.29 10.73 -18.47
C ASN A 265 1.82 10.57 -18.57
N ALA A 266 2.55 10.70 -17.45
CA ALA A 266 4.01 10.55 -17.43
C ALA A 266 4.47 9.10 -17.64
N SER A 267 3.61 8.12 -17.37
CA SER A 267 3.82 6.70 -17.67
C SER A 267 3.09 6.23 -18.94
N GLY A 268 2.55 7.16 -19.73
CA GLY A 268 1.78 6.83 -20.94
C GLY A 268 0.44 6.12 -20.68
N SER A 269 -0.09 6.19 -19.45
CA SER A 269 -1.42 5.67 -19.15
C SER A 269 -2.51 6.63 -19.65
N THR A 270 -3.65 6.08 -20.05
CA THR A 270 -4.84 6.82 -20.47
C THR A 270 -5.83 7.09 -19.34
N SER A 271 -5.50 6.72 -18.09
CA SER A 271 -6.40 6.82 -16.95
C SER A 271 -5.64 7.17 -15.67
N PRO A 272 -6.23 7.97 -14.75
CA PRO A 272 -5.64 8.23 -13.45
C PRO A 272 -5.69 7.02 -12.50
N LEU A 273 -6.34 5.92 -12.87
CA LEU A 273 -6.54 4.78 -11.97
C LEU A 273 -5.44 3.71 -12.08
N TRP A 274 -4.64 3.73 -13.15
CA TRP A 274 -3.46 2.88 -13.30
C TRP A 274 -2.32 3.68 -13.92
N TYR A 275 -1.13 3.61 -13.34
CA TYR A 275 0.02 4.39 -13.76
C TYR A 275 1.30 3.83 -13.14
N SER A 276 2.44 4.39 -13.50
CA SER A 276 3.70 4.09 -12.84
C SER A 276 4.50 5.35 -12.52
N ILE A 277 5.42 5.21 -11.57
CA ILE A 277 6.47 6.19 -11.29
C ILE A 277 7.78 5.48 -10.98
N LYS A 278 8.89 6.22 -11.12
CA LYS A 278 10.17 5.89 -10.52
C LYS A 278 10.46 6.87 -9.39
N ARG A 279 10.98 6.36 -8.28
CA ARG A 279 11.40 7.15 -7.13
C ARG A 279 12.56 6.43 -6.43
N ALA A 280 13.70 7.11 -6.32
CA ALA A 280 14.95 6.51 -5.84
C ALA A 280 15.28 5.22 -6.62
N SER A 281 15.48 4.09 -5.95
CA SER A 281 15.77 2.79 -6.58
C SER A 281 14.53 1.96 -6.93
N ALA A 282 13.31 2.51 -6.77
CA ALA A 282 12.06 1.80 -7.00
C ALA A 282 11.37 2.21 -8.31
N TYR A 283 10.90 1.21 -9.05
CA TYR A 283 9.90 1.31 -10.11
C TYR A 283 8.57 0.81 -9.54
N ILE A 284 7.57 1.66 -9.53
CA ILE A 284 6.31 1.39 -8.82
C ILE A 284 5.16 1.44 -9.81
N ILE A 285 4.40 0.36 -9.88
CA ILE A 285 3.23 0.20 -10.75
C ILE A 285 1.97 0.21 -9.89
N PHE A 286 1.01 1.05 -10.24
CA PHE A 286 -0.29 1.17 -9.58
C PHE A 286 -1.34 0.62 -10.54
N LEU A 287 -2.12 -0.35 -10.07
CA LEU A 287 -3.21 -0.97 -10.82
C LEU A 287 -4.55 -0.67 -10.17
N SER A 288 -5.59 -0.66 -11.00
CA SER A 288 -6.97 -0.48 -10.56
C SER A 288 -7.69 -1.83 -10.55
N SER A 289 -8.00 -2.30 -9.34
CA SER A 289 -8.80 -3.51 -9.10
C SER A 289 -10.23 -3.40 -9.62
N TYR A 290 -10.73 -2.18 -9.82
CA TYR A 290 -12.14 -1.88 -10.13
C TYR A 290 -12.33 -1.21 -11.49
N SER A 291 -11.28 -1.21 -12.32
CA SER A 291 -11.37 -0.88 -13.74
C SER A 291 -11.23 -2.14 -14.58
N ALA A 292 -11.65 -2.09 -15.84
CA ALA A 292 -11.51 -3.24 -16.74
C ALA A 292 -10.02 -3.63 -16.92
N TYR A 293 -9.69 -4.88 -16.62
CA TYR A 293 -8.34 -5.47 -16.75
C TYR A 293 -8.30 -6.74 -17.62
N GLY A 294 -9.43 -7.10 -18.24
CA GLY A 294 -9.49 -8.21 -19.20
C GLY A 294 -8.58 -7.99 -20.40
N LYS A 295 -8.26 -9.05 -21.14
CA LYS A 295 -7.38 -8.97 -22.31
C LYS A 295 -7.85 -7.88 -23.28
N TYR A 296 -6.91 -7.08 -23.80
CA TYR A 296 -7.13 -5.96 -24.72
C TYR A 296 -7.78 -4.69 -24.14
N THR A 297 -8.21 -4.70 -22.87
CA THR A 297 -8.64 -3.47 -22.18
C THR A 297 -7.48 -2.47 -22.09
N PRO A 298 -7.76 -1.16 -21.92
CA PRO A 298 -6.71 -0.15 -21.78
C PRO A 298 -5.68 -0.46 -20.68
N GLN A 299 -6.12 -0.90 -19.50
CA GLN A 299 -5.22 -1.28 -18.41
C GLN A 299 -4.37 -2.51 -18.74
N ASN A 300 -4.96 -3.55 -19.35
CA ASN A 300 -4.22 -4.75 -19.76
C ASN A 300 -3.16 -4.44 -20.82
N ARG A 301 -3.48 -3.64 -21.85
CA ARG A 301 -2.49 -3.23 -22.85
C ARG A 301 -1.39 -2.38 -22.22
N TRP A 302 -1.77 -1.44 -21.35
CA TRP A 302 -0.80 -0.59 -20.68
C TRP A 302 0.18 -1.40 -19.82
N ILE A 303 -0.27 -2.36 -18.99
CA ILE A 303 0.66 -3.13 -18.15
C ILE A 303 1.55 -4.07 -18.96
N GLU A 304 1.05 -4.64 -20.06
CA GLU A 304 1.84 -5.45 -21.00
C GLU A 304 2.96 -4.62 -21.67
N GLU A 305 2.72 -3.32 -21.89
CA GLU A 305 3.72 -2.37 -22.39
C GLU A 305 4.62 -1.78 -21.29
N GLU A 306 4.12 -1.68 -20.05
CA GLU A 306 4.82 -1.04 -18.95
C GLU A 306 5.89 -1.92 -18.33
N LEU A 307 5.59 -3.19 -18.08
CA LEU A 307 6.54 -4.14 -17.48
C LEU A 307 7.86 -4.27 -18.29
N PRO A 308 7.85 -4.33 -19.64
CA PRO A 308 9.07 -4.25 -20.44
C PRO A 308 9.92 -3.00 -20.25
N LYS A 309 9.36 -1.87 -19.81
CA LYS A 309 10.10 -0.61 -19.59
C LYS A 309 10.89 -0.62 -18.28
N VAL A 310 10.68 -1.62 -17.41
CA VAL A 310 11.38 -1.74 -16.14
C VAL A 310 12.86 -2.09 -16.40
N ASN A 311 13.75 -1.14 -16.12
CA ASN A 311 15.19 -1.36 -16.14
C ASN A 311 15.70 -1.61 -14.71
N ARG A 312 15.95 -2.88 -14.35
CA ARG A 312 16.40 -3.27 -13.00
C ARG A 312 17.78 -2.72 -12.63
N SER A 313 18.59 -2.30 -13.61
CA SER A 313 19.88 -1.63 -13.39
C SER A 313 19.77 -0.13 -13.11
N GLU A 314 18.61 0.47 -13.35
CA GLU A 314 18.29 1.86 -12.99
C GLU A 314 17.45 1.88 -11.71
N THR A 315 16.40 1.06 -11.66
CA THR A 315 15.48 0.89 -10.52
C THR A 315 15.46 -0.57 -10.11
N SER A 316 16.24 -0.93 -9.10
CA SER A 316 16.42 -2.32 -8.69
C SER A 316 15.17 -2.96 -8.11
N TRP A 317 14.31 -2.18 -7.45
CA TRP A 317 13.09 -2.66 -6.80
C TRP A 317 11.87 -2.46 -7.71
N LEU A 318 11.17 -3.55 -8.03
CA LEU A 318 9.90 -3.53 -8.74
C LEU A 318 8.77 -3.79 -7.76
N ILE A 319 7.97 -2.76 -7.52
CA ILE A 319 6.87 -2.73 -6.55
C ILE A 319 5.54 -2.60 -7.32
N VAL A 320 4.53 -3.36 -6.92
CA VAL A 320 3.16 -3.20 -7.44
C VAL A 320 2.21 -2.84 -6.30
N LEU A 321 1.28 -1.93 -6.58
CA LEU A 321 0.14 -1.63 -5.73
C LEU A 321 -1.16 -1.95 -6.46
N MET A 322 -2.10 -2.52 -5.73
CA MET A 322 -3.50 -2.67 -6.11
C MET A 322 -4.33 -2.73 -4.84
N HIS A 323 -5.64 -2.50 -4.92
CA HIS A 323 -6.45 -2.47 -3.71
C HIS A 323 -6.85 -3.88 -3.22
N SER A 324 -7.47 -4.69 -4.07
CA SER A 324 -7.96 -6.03 -3.70
C SER A 324 -6.84 -7.09 -3.70
N PRO A 325 -6.58 -7.81 -2.58
CA PRO A 325 -5.58 -8.87 -2.50
C PRO A 325 -5.89 -10.08 -3.38
N TRP A 326 -4.84 -10.63 -4.01
CA TRP A 326 -4.92 -11.93 -4.70
C TRP A 326 -4.73 -13.11 -3.76
N TYR A 327 -3.84 -12.97 -2.79
CA TYR A 327 -3.62 -13.96 -1.75
C TYR A 327 -4.10 -13.37 -0.43
N ASN A 328 -5.24 -13.88 0.02
CA ASN A 328 -5.93 -13.45 1.22
C ASN A 328 -6.46 -14.70 1.92
N SER A 329 -6.08 -14.90 3.19
CA SER A 329 -6.55 -16.01 4.00
C SER A 329 -7.53 -15.58 5.11
N TYR A 330 -8.02 -14.35 5.08
CA TYR A 330 -9.20 -13.91 5.82
C TYR A 330 -10.47 -14.36 5.12
N THR A 331 -11.56 -14.50 5.88
CA THR A 331 -12.87 -14.83 5.30
C THR A 331 -13.48 -13.64 4.58
N ASN A 332 -13.22 -12.42 5.07
CA ASN A 332 -13.62 -11.18 4.41
C ASN A 332 -12.89 -11.09 3.07
N HIS A 333 -13.65 -10.81 2.01
CA HIS A 333 -13.14 -10.67 0.64
C HIS A 333 -12.33 -11.87 0.14
N TYR A 334 -12.60 -13.07 0.67
CA TYR A 334 -11.90 -14.28 0.28
C TYR A 334 -12.12 -14.56 -1.21
N MET A 335 -11.02 -14.72 -1.96
CA MET A 335 -11.01 -14.98 -3.41
C MET A 335 -11.56 -13.86 -4.30
N GLU A 336 -11.83 -12.65 -3.81
CA GLU A 336 -12.30 -11.54 -4.65
C GLU A 336 -11.26 -11.12 -5.72
N GLY A 337 -9.97 -11.19 -5.39
CA GLY A 337 -8.88 -10.85 -6.33
C GLY A 337 -8.58 -11.89 -7.40
N GLU A 338 -9.26 -13.05 -7.41
CA GLU A 338 -8.92 -14.19 -8.29
C GLU A 338 -8.97 -13.84 -9.79
N THR A 339 -9.94 -13.04 -10.22
CA THR A 339 -10.10 -12.66 -11.62
C THR A 339 -8.91 -11.86 -12.13
N MET A 340 -8.37 -10.96 -11.31
CA MET A 340 -7.19 -10.16 -11.64
C MET A 340 -5.90 -11.00 -11.50
N ARG A 341 -5.83 -11.90 -10.51
CA ARG A 341 -4.71 -12.84 -10.35
C ARG A 341 -4.50 -13.68 -11.60
N VAL A 342 -5.57 -14.27 -12.15
CA VAL A 342 -5.52 -15.07 -13.39
C VAL A 342 -4.96 -14.26 -14.56
N MET A 343 -5.25 -12.96 -14.62
CA MET A 343 -4.79 -12.09 -15.71
C MET A 343 -3.32 -11.69 -15.58
N TYR A 344 -2.85 -11.38 -14.37
CA TYR A 344 -1.58 -10.65 -14.18
C TYR A 344 -0.52 -11.39 -13.36
N GLU A 345 -0.86 -12.42 -12.58
CA GLU A 345 0.13 -13.20 -11.82
C GLU A 345 1.22 -13.81 -12.73
N PRO A 346 0.90 -14.38 -13.92
CA PRO A 346 1.94 -14.86 -14.83
C PRO A 346 2.93 -13.76 -15.25
N LEU A 347 2.47 -12.51 -15.39
CA LEU A 347 3.32 -11.37 -15.70
C LEU A 347 4.22 -11.02 -14.50
N PHE A 348 3.69 -11.05 -13.28
CA PHE A 348 4.46 -10.67 -12.09
C PHE A 348 5.59 -11.66 -11.81
N VAL A 349 5.32 -12.95 -11.98
CA VAL A 349 6.34 -14.01 -11.91
C VAL A 349 7.37 -13.85 -13.01
N LYS A 350 6.93 -13.62 -14.26
CA LYS A 350 7.82 -13.43 -15.43
C LYS A 350 8.79 -12.25 -15.23
N TYR A 351 8.29 -11.12 -14.72
CA TYR A 351 9.08 -9.91 -14.51
C TYR A 351 9.72 -9.82 -13.12
N LYS A 352 9.59 -10.89 -12.30
CA LYS A 352 10.20 -11.02 -10.98
C LYS A 352 9.89 -9.80 -10.10
N VAL A 353 8.61 -9.45 -9.99
CA VAL A 353 8.14 -8.40 -9.06
C VAL A 353 8.64 -8.75 -7.65
N ASP A 354 9.18 -7.76 -6.93
CA ASP A 354 9.75 -8.02 -5.60
C ASP A 354 8.66 -8.18 -4.55
N VAL A 355 7.66 -7.29 -4.60
CA VAL A 355 6.58 -7.19 -3.62
C VAL A 355 5.32 -6.57 -4.24
N VAL A 356 4.17 -7.05 -3.79
CA VAL A 356 2.84 -6.50 -4.09
C VAL A 356 2.20 -6.04 -2.79
N PHE A 357 1.83 -4.76 -2.70
CA PHE A 357 1.08 -4.21 -1.57
C PHE A 357 -0.40 -4.04 -1.95
N ASN A 358 -1.28 -4.37 -1.01
CA ASN A 358 -2.73 -4.23 -1.16
C ASN A 358 -3.41 -3.90 0.18
N GLY A 359 -4.66 -3.49 0.10
CA GLY A 359 -5.52 -3.09 1.22
C GLY A 359 -6.74 -4.00 1.30
N HIS A 360 -7.94 -3.39 1.36
CA HIS A 360 -9.27 -4.01 1.24
C HIS A 360 -9.68 -4.89 2.41
N VAL A 361 -8.82 -5.83 2.79
CA VAL A 361 -9.03 -6.67 3.96
C VAL A 361 -8.50 -5.91 5.16
N HIS A 362 -9.38 -5.62 6.12
CA HIS A 362 -9.10 -4.78 7.29
C HIS A 362 -8.27 -5.50 8.36
N ALA A 363 -7.10 -5.98 7.96
CA ALA A 363 -6.15 -6.69 8.78
C ALA A 363 -4.78 -6.72 8.09
N TYR A 364 -3.82 -7.36 8.75
CA TYR A 364 -2.48 -7.58 8.22
C TYR A 364 -2.30 -9.02 7.74
N GLU A 365 -1.67 -9.20 6.57
CA GLU A 365 -1.19 -10.50 6.09
C GLU A 365 0.09 -10.36 5.25
N ARG A 366 1.01 -11.32 5.40
CA ARG A 366 2.19 -11.50 4.55
C ARG A 366 2.24 -12.93 4.01
N SER A 367 2.33 -13.07 2.70
CA SER A 367 2.52 -14.36 2.05
C SER A 367 3.98 -14.82 2.09
N HIS A 368 4.22 -16.09 1.80
CA HIS A 368 5.50 -16.55 1.24
C HIS A 368 5.60 -16.18 -0.24
N ARG A 369 6.77 -16.37 -0.86
CA ARG A 369 6.90 -16.30 -2.32
C ARG A 369 6.34 -17.55 -2.97
N ILE A 370 5.20 -17.38 -3.60
CA ILE A 370 4.37 -18.46 -4.12
C ILE A 370 3.75 -18.01 -5.45
N SER A 371 3.47 -18.97 -6.33
CA SER A 371 2.72 -18.72 -7.57
C SER A 371 1.67 -19.79 -7.80
N ASN A 372 0.57 -19.41 -8.45
CA ASN A 372 -0.49 -20.32 -8.88
C ASN A 372 -0.84 -20.11 -10.36
N VAL A 373 0.19 -20.22 -11.20
CA VAL A 373 0.14 -19.91 -12.65
C VAL A 373 0.18 -21.15 -13.54
N ALA A 374 0.27 -22.36 -12.96
CA ALA A 374 0.42 -23.60 -13.71
C ALA A 374 -0.91 -24.18 -14.22
N TYR A 375 -2.05 -23.69 -13.72
CA TYR A 375 -3.36 -24.22 -14.04
C TYR A 375 -3.72 -24.05 -15.52
N ASN A 376 -4.18 -25.12 -16.17
CA ASN A 376 -4.62 -25.08 -17.58
C ASN A 376 -5.97 -25.80 -17.82
N ILE A 377 -6.81 -25.89 -16.78
CA ILE A 377 -8.04 -26.71 -16.72
C ILE A 377 -7.74 -28.22 -16.64
N VAL A 378 -7.05 -28.78 -17.64
CA VAL A 378 -6.87 -30.24 -17.79
C VAL A 378 -5.93 -30.84 -16.75
N ASN A 379 -4.88 -30.11 -16.37
CA ASN A 379 -3.85 -30.63 -15.47
C ASN A 379 -4.25 -30.63 -14.00
N GLY A 380 -5.30 -29.90 -13.60
CA GLY A 380 -5.72 -29.75 -12.21
C GLY A 380 -4.69 -29.07 -11.30
N ASN A 381 -3.63 -28.44 -11.86
CA ASN A 381 -2.56 -27.81 -11.08
C ASN A 381 -2.99 -26.43 -10.57
N CYS A 382 -3.88 -26.40 -9.57
CA CYS A 382 -4.49 -25.19 -9.02
C CYS A 382 -4.09 -24.88 -7.57
N ILE A 383 -3.07 -25.57 -7.04
CA ILE A 383 -2.54 -25.35 -5.69
C ILE A 383 -1.34 -24.39 -5.79
N PRO A 384 -1.30 -23.28 -5.03
CA PRO A 384 -0.13 -22.41 -4.98
C PRO A 384 1.12 -23.17 -4.55
N VAL A 385 2.23 -22.95 -5.25
CA VAL A 385 3.52 -23.59 -4.97
C VAL A 385 4.59 -22.55 -4.66
N LYS A 386 5.61 -22.91 -3.88
CA LYS A 386 6.77 -22.04 -3.63
C LYS A 386 7.46 -21.69 -4.94
N ASP A 387 7.68 -20.40 -5.18
CA ASP A 387 8.29 -19.89 -6.41
C ASP A 387 9.14 -18.66 -6.09
N GLN A 388 10.46 -18.79 -6.22
CA GLN A 388 11.38 -17.70 -5.90
C GLN A 388 11.33 -16.55 -6.91
N SER A 389 10.71 -16.75 -8.08
CA SER A 389 10.46 -15.68 -9.05
C SER A 389 9.20 -14.88 -8.73
N ALA A 390 8.35 -15.35 -7.80
CA ALA A 390 7.13 -14.66 -7.42
C ALA A 390 7.40 -13.54 -6.39
N PRO A 391 6.55 -12.50 -6.36
CA PRO A 391 6.58 -11.50 -5.30
C PRO A 391 6.13 -12.08 -3.95
N VAL A 392 6.43 -11.34 -2.89
CA VAL A 392 5.66 -11.44 -1.64
C VAL A 392 4.41 -10.59 -1.77
N TYR A 393 3.26 -11.12 -1.36
CA TYR A 393 2.01 -10.38 -1.27
C TYR A 393 1.80 -9.91 0.16
N LEU A 394 1.49 -8.63 0.34
CA LEU A 394 1.30 -7.97 1.62
C LEU A 394 -0.03 -7.22 1.64
N THR A 395 -0.89 -7.62 2.57
CA THR A 395 -2.16 -6.96 2.88
C THR A 395 -1.94 -6.05 4.08
N ILE A 396 -2.12 -4.74 3.86
CA ILE A 396 -1.94 -3.64 4.81
C ILE A 396 -3.20 -2.75 4.76
N GLY A 397 -4.39 -3.37 4.81
CA GLY A 397 -5.69 -2.67 4.82
C GLY A 397 -6.14 -2.31 6.24
N ASP A 398 -5.22 -2.27 7.18
CA ASP A 398 -5.47 -2.14 8.61
C ASP A 398 -5.31 -0.69 9.11
N GLY A 399 -5.62 0.29 8.26
CA GLY A 399 -5.42 1.71 8.56
C GLY A 399 -6.30 2.27 9.66
N GLY A 400 -7.46 1.65 9.94
CA GLY A 400 -8.35 2.06 11.02
C GLY A 400 -9.73 2.56 10.59
N ASN A 401 -10.22 2.18 9.40
CA ASN A 401 -11.53 2.63 8.91
C ASN A 401 -12.71 2.25 9.83
N SER A 402 -13.88 2.82 9.54
CA SER A 402 -15.08 2.73 10.35
C SER A 402 -15.80 1.37 10.29
N GLU A 403 -15.49 0.51 9.32
CA GLU A 403 -16.04 -0.86 9.27
C GLU A 403 -15.40 -1.81 10.29
N GLY A 404 -14.20 -1.47 10.76
CA GLY A 404 -13.48 -2.21 11.79
C GLY A 404 -12.61 -3.36 11.26
N LEU A 405 -12.06 -4.16 12.17
CA LEU A 405 -11.11 -5.23 11.83
C LEU A 405 -11.77 -6.49 11.24
N ALA A 406 -11.14 -7.04 10.20
CA ALA A 406 -11.40 -8.39 9.71
C ALA A 406 -10.74 -9.41 10.65
N THR A 407 -11.51 -10.02 11.55
CA THR A 407 -10.97 -10.95 12.58
C THR A 407 -11.10 -12.42 12.20
N ASN A 408 -12.01 -12.77 11.30
CA ASN A 408 -12.24 -14.15 10.89
C ASN A 408 -11.23 -14.58 9.81
N MET A 409 -10.54 -15.68 10.09
CA MET A 409 -9.53 -16.26 9.20
C MET A 409 -9.98 -17.64 8.71
N THR A 410 -9.52 -18.02 7.52
CA THR A 410 -9.64 -19.40 7.03
C THR A 410 -8.76 -20.33 7.88
N GLU A 411 -9.28 -21.51 8.21
CA GLU A 411 -8.57 -22.47 9.06
C GLU A 411 -8.45 -23.86 8.40
N PRO A 412 -7.30 -24.55 8.52
CA PRO A 412 -6.06 -24.05 9.13
C PRO A 412 -5.42 -22.93 8.27
N GLN A 413 -4.45 -22.19 8.83
CA GLN A 413 -3.66 -21.24 8.05
C GLN A 413 -3.08 -21.92 6.79
N PRO A 414 -3.38 -21.39 5.59
CA PRO A 414 -2.91 -22.01 4.36
C PRO A 414 -1.40 -21.85 4.22
N ALA A 415 -0.73 -22.82 3.60
CA ALA A 415 0.72 -22.86 3.47
C ALA A 415 1.34 -21.70 2.66
N TYR A 416 0.53 -20.92 1.93
CA TYR A 416 1.00 -19.71 1.25
C TYR A 416 1.08 -18.49 2.19
N SER A 417 0.36 -18.50 3.31
CA SER A 417 0.33 -17.42 4.29
C SER A 417 1.47 -17.60 5.28
N SER A 418 2.36 -16.61 5.39
CA SER A 418 3.49 -16.64 6.32
C SER A 418 3.11 -16.09 7.68
N VAL A 419 2.45 -14.93 7.72
CA VAL A 419 2.02 -14.24 8.95
C VAL A 419 0.69 -13.56 8.68
N ARG A 420 -0.23 -13.62 9.64
CA ARG A 420 -1.50 -12.89 9.60
C ARG A 420 -1.95 -12.49 11.00
N GLU A 421 -2.44 -11.26 11.14
CA GLU A 421 -2.97 -10.73 12.39
C GLU A 421 -4.03 -9.64 12.15
N ALA A 422 -5.15 -9.73 12.88
CA ALA A 422 -6.20 -8.72 12.88
C ALA A 422 -5.89 -7.62 13.90
N SER A 423 -5.19 -6.59 13.43
CA SER A 423 -4.68 -5.49 14.25
C SER A 423 -4.57 -4.25 13.37
N PHE A 424 -4.99 -3.08 13.87
CA PHE A 424 -4.72 -1.81 13.18
C PHE A 424 -3.25 -1.44 13.26
N GLY A 425 -2.77 -0.77 12.22
CA GLY A 425 -1.37 -0.42 12.08
C GLY A 425 -1.03 0.23 10.75
N HIS A 426 0.27 0.36 10.55
CA HIS A 426 0.88 0.75 9.29
C HIS A 426 2.16 -0.05 9.09
N ALA A 427 2.76 0.04 7.91
CA ALA A 427 4.07 -0.57 7.68
C ALA A 427 5.07 0.40 7.05
N THR A 428 6.34 0.01 7.10
CA THR A 428 7.45 0.69 6.45
C THR A 428 8.20 -0.28 5.53
N PHE A 429 8.60 0.21 4.37
CA PHE A 429 9.46 -0.50 3.42
C PHE A 429 10.71 0.35 3.16
N GLY A 430 11.76 0.07 3.93
CA GLY A 430 13.04 0.77 3.91
C GLY A 430 14.05 0.11 3.00
N ILE A 431 14.14 0.55 1.74
CA ILE A 431 15.16 0.12 0.79
C ILE A 431 16.53 0.62 1.26
N LYS A 432 17.50 -0.30 1.38
CA LYS A 432 18.88 0.02 1.79
C LYS A 432 19.82 0.16 0.61
N ASN A 433 19.66 -0.67 -0.41
CA ASN A 433 20.45 -0.69 -1.65
C ASN A 433 19.77 -1.59 -2.69
N ARG A 434 20.45 -1.94 -3.79
CA ARG A 434 19.90 -2.79 -4.84
C ARG A 434 19.54 -4.23 -4.43
N THR A 435 20.03 -4.70 -3.28
CA THR A 435 19.89 -6.10 -2.83
C THR A 435 18.99 -6.27 -1.62
N HIS A 436 18.97 -5.31 -0.69
CA HIS A 436 18.27 -5.42 0.59
C HIS A 436 17.27 -4.29 0.80
N ALA A 437 16.06 -4.66 1.23
CA ALA A 437 15.08 -3.76 1.81
C ALA A 437 14.56 -4.36 3.12
N TYR A 438 14.31 -3.51 4.10
CA TYR A 438 13.73 -3.93 5.37
C TYR A 438 12.25 -3.56 5.40
N PHE A 439 11.39 -4.56 5.60
CA PHE A 439 9.98 -4.38 5.86
C PHE A 439 9.72 -4.49 7.35
N GLY A 440 8.91 -3.58 7.90
CA GLY A 440 8.42 -3.66 9.28
C GLY A 440 6.96 -3.23 9.37
N TRP A 441 6.12 -4.09 9.96
CA TRP A 441 4.73 -3.77 10.29
C TRP A 441 4.60 -3.38 11.76
N HIS A 442 3.83 -2.33 12.01
CA HIS A 442 3.76 -1.60 13.27
C HIS A 442 2.30 -1.49 13.71
N ARG A 443 1.97 -2.09 14.86
CA ARG A 443 0.60 -2.08 15.38
C ARG A 443 0.35 -0.83 16.22
N ASN A 444 -0.86 -0.29 16.18
CA ASN A 444 -1.23 0.93 16.91
C ASN A 444 -1.06 0.83 18.44
N GLN A 445 -1.22 -0.35 19.02
CA GLN A 445 -1.11 -0.61 20.45
C GLN A 445 0.34 -0.73 20.95
N ASP A 446 1.29 -0.93 20.04
CA ASP A 446 2.71 -1.01 20.40
C ASP A 446 3.35 0.38 20.35
N GLY A 447 4.49 0.55 21.03
CA GLY A 447 5.27 1.78 20.91
C GLY A 447 5.72 2.04 19.46
N TYR A 448 5.85 3.31 19.08
CA TYR A 448 6.26 3.75 17.74
C TYR A 448 7.44 3.00 17.09
N PRO A 449 8.54 2.64 17.79
CA PRO A 449 9.66 1.89 17.19
C PRO A 449 9.41 0.38 17.03
N VAL A 450 8.38 -0.18 17.65
CA VAL A 450 8.19 -1.64 17.75
C VAL A 450 7.64 -2.18 16.44
N THR A 451 8.29 -3.21 15.90
CA THR A 451 7.81 -4.00 14.75
C THR A 451 7.22 -5.31 15.24
N ALA A 452 5.94 -5.55 14.95
CA ALA A 452 5.26 -6.80 15.30
C ALA A 452 5.55 -7.93 14.30
N ASP A 453 5.68 -7.58 13.01
CA ASP A 453 6.28 -8.43 11.98
C ASP A 453 7.37 -7.65 11.25
N SER A 454 8.40 -8.36 10.80
CA SER A 454 9.43 -7.78 9.95
C SER A 454 10.04 -8.82 9.02
N MET A 455 10.58 -8.34 7.89
CA MET A 455 11.25 -9.20 6.91
C MET A 455 12.33 -8.43 6.19
N TRP A 456 13.51 -9.04 6.04
CA TRP A 456 14.49 -8.60 5.06
C TRP A 456 14.12 -9.14 3.68
N PHE A 457 13.81 -8.25 2.76
CA PHE A 457 13.61 -8.58 1.37
C PHE A 457 14.95 -8.70 0.66
N LEU A 458 15.15 -9.82 -0.04
CA LEU A 458 16.22 -9.98 -1.01
C LEU A 458 15.68 -9.70 -2.42
N ASN A 459 16.33 -8.77 -3.11
CA ASN A 459 15.92 -8.36 -4.45
C ASN A 459 15.92 -9.52 -5.45
N ARG A 460 14.83 -9.68 -6.21
CA ARG A 460 14.62 -10.80 -7.13
C ARG A 460 15.50 -10.76 -8.37
N TYR A 461 16.08 -9.62 -8.70
CA TYR A 461 17.00 -9.48 -9.82
C TYR A 461 18.47 -9.66 -9.39
N TYR A 462 18.87 -9.07 -8.26
CA TYR A 462 20.27 -9.07 -7.81
C TYR A 462 20.64 -10.15 -6.79
N ASN A 463 19.68 -10.73 -6.08
CA ASN A 463 19.95 -11.78 -5.07
C ASN A 463 18.83 -12.84 -5.01
N PRO A 464 18.52 -13.53 -6.13
CA PRO A 464 17.36 -14.42 -6.23
C PRO A 464 17.48 -15.73 -5.42
N ASP A 465 18.70 -16.19 -5.12
CA ASP A 465 18.94 -17.58 -4.64
C ASP A 465 19.16 -17.70 -3.11
N ASN A 466 19.28 -16.58 -2.37
CA ASN A 466 19.78 -16.59 -0.99
C ASN A 466 18.70 -16.61 0.12
N GLU A 467 17.41 -16.59 -0.21
CA GLU A 467 16.35 -16.54 0.83
C GLU A 467 16.21 -17.88 1.61
N PHE A 468 16.76 -18.99 1.08
CA PHE A 468 16.82 -20.28 1.78
C PHE A 468 18.06 -20.46 2.68
N ALA A 469 19.14 -19.69 2.46
CA ALA A 469 20.35 -19.79 3.27
C ALA A 469 20.21 -19.12 4.64
N SER A 470 19.36 -18.09 4.76
CA SER A 470 19.08 -17.40 6.02
C SER A 470 18.05 -18.12 6.90
N ALA A 471 17.18 -18.97 6.32
CA ALA A 471 16.18 -19.74 7.06
C ALA A 471 16.75 -20.97 7.80
N GLN A 472 18.05 -21.28 7.63
CA GLN A 472 18.73 -22.36 8.37
C GLN A 472 19.48 -21.86 9.62
N HIS A 473 19.43 -20.56 9.93
CA HIS A 473 20.22 -19.95 11.01
C HIS A 473 19.42 -19.12 12.02
N TYR A 474 18.10 -19.29 12.09
CA TYR A 474 17.27 -18.76 13.18
C TYR A 474 16.51 -19.86 13.89
#